data_AF-A0A165LAG6-F1
#
_entry.id   AF-A0A165LAG6-F1
#
_cell.length_a   1.000
_cell.length_b   1.000
_cell.length_c   1.000
_cell.angle_alpha   90.00
_cell.angle_beta   90.00
_cell.angle_gamma   90.00
#
_symmetry.space_group_name_H-M   'P 1'
#
loop_
_entity.id
_entity.type
_entity.pdbx_description
1 polymer ?
#
loop_
_entity_poly.entity_id
_entity_poly.type
_entity_poly.pdbx_seq_one_letter_code
_entity_poly.pdbx_strand_id
1 'polypeptide(L)' 'MTTHKAQGETMESAIVDLQGCRGSEAPYVMVSRVKSLQGLLILRPFAFSKISCRNSQELRLELDRLDKI' A
#
# COMPACT_ATOMS: atom_id res chain seq x y z
N MET A 1 -8.88 -9.83 6.49
CA MET A 1 -9.31 -9.25 5.19
C MET A 1 -8.12 -9.24 4.24
N THR A 2 -8.32 -9.53 2.95
CA THR A 2 -7.25 -9.47 1.94
C THR A 2 -7.11 -8.06 1.38
N THR A 3 -5.91 -7.64 0.98
CA THR A 3 -5.65 -6.31 0.41
C THR A 3 -6.59 -5.94 -0.74
N HIS A 4 -6.86 -6.88 -1.66
CA HIS A 4 -7.80 -6.68 -2.76
C HIS A 4 -9.25 -6.40 -2.31
N LYS A 5 -9.69 -7.02 -1.20
CA LYS A 5 -11.05 -6.78 -0.67
C LYS A 5 -11.15 -5.46 0.09
N ALA A 6 -10.05 -5.03 0.71
CA ALA A 6 -10.00 -3.77 1.43
C ALA A 6 -9.95 -2.55 0.49
N GLN A 7 -9.68 -2.74 -0.81
CA GLN A 7 -9.52 -1.64 -1.76
C GLN A 7 -10.79 -0.78 -1.86
N GLY A 8 -10.64 0.53 -1.64
CA GLY A 8 -11.75 1.48 -1.64
C GLY A 8 -12.46 1.62 -0.30
N GLU A 9 -12.18 0.75 0.69
CA GLU A 9 -12.75 0.88 2.03
C GLU A 9 -12.03 1.95 2.86
N THR A 10 -12.71 2.44 3.89
CA THR A 10 -12.11 3.28 4.94
C THR A 10 -12.32 2.60 6.29
N MET A 11 -11.26 2.49 7.08
CA MET A 11 -11.22 1.79 8.36
C MET A 11 -10.77 2.74 9.47
N GLU A 12 -11.33 2.58 10.66
CA GLU A 12 -10.87 3.30 11.85
C GLU A 12 -9.55 2.73 12.39
N SER A 13 -9.36 1.41 12.29
CA SER A 13 -8.12 0.74 12.68
C SER A 13 -7.82 -0.48 11.83
N ALA A 14 -6.54 -0.83 11.70
CA ALA A 14 -6.08 -2.03 11.00
C ALA A 14 -4.75 -2.55 11.56
N ILE A 15 -4.61 -3.88 11.55
CA ILE A 15 -3.34 -4.58 11.77
C ILE A 15 -2.85 -5.07 10.40
N VAL A 16 -1.62 -4.69 10.01
CA VAL A 16 -1.08 -4.99 8.68
C VAL A 16 0.28 -5.70 8.75
N ASP A 17 0.50 -6.67 7.87
CA ASP A 17 1.80 -7.32 7.67
C ASP A 17 2.48 -6.81 6.40
N LEU A 18 3.35 -5.81 6.53
CA LEU A 18 4.09 -5.22 5.42
C LEU A 18 5.24 -6.12 4.92
N GLN A 19 5.79 -6.98 5.79
CA GLN A 19 6.90 -7.85 5.41
C GLN A 19 6.45 -8.96 4.44
N GLY A 20 5.21 -9.44 4.59
CA GLY A 20 4.58 -10.41 3.70
C GLY A 20 4.21 -9.86 2.31
N CYS A 21 4.21 -8.53 2.13
CA CYS A 21 3.82 -7.91 0.87
C CYS A 21 4.83 -8.15 -0.26
N ARG A 22 4.30 -8.11 -1.49
CA ARG A 22 5.04 -8.09 -2.76
C ARG A 22 4.63 -6.85 -3.55
N GLY A 23 5.59 -6.22 -4.22
CA GLY A 23 5.36 -4.98 -4.97
C GLY A 23 5.03 -3.78 -4.07
N SER A 24 4.84 -2.61 -4.71
CA SER A 24 4.56 -1.34 -4.03
C SER A 24 3.07 -1.10 -3.76
N GLU A 25 2.19 -1.74 -4.52
CA GLU A 25 0.75 -1.49 -4.49
C GLU A 25 0.07 -2.05 -3.23
N ALA A 26 0.37 -3.31 -2.88
CA ALA A 26 -0.23 -3.94 -1.71
C ALA A 26 0.01 -3.19 -0.38
N PRO A 27 1.24 -2.81 -0.01
CA PRO A 27 1.48 -2.07 1.23
C PRO A 27 0.81 -0.69 1.20
N TYR A 28 0.79 -0.01 0.05
CA TYR A 28 0.07 1.25 -0.11
C TYR A 28 -1.44 1.09 0.11
N VAL A 29 -2.07 0.08 -0.49
CA VAL A 29 -3.50 -0.17 -0.31
C VAL A 29 -3.81 -0.45 1.14
N MET A 30 -3.05 -1.32 1.81
CA MET A 30 -3.26 -1.69 3.22
C MET A 30 -3.20 -0.47 4.15
N VAL A 31 -2.17 0.36 4.01
CA VAL A 31 -1.94 1.51 4.90
C VAL A 31 -2.89 2.68 4.59
N SER A 32 -3.26 2.88 3.32
CA SER A 32 -4.16 3.97 2.92
C SER A 32 -5.63 3.75 3.32
N ARG A 33 -6.01 2.60 3.91
CA ARG A 33 -7.39 2.38 4.38
C ARG A 33 -7.65 3.01 5.73
N VAL A 34 -6.63 3.20 6.56
CA VAL A 34 -6.79 3.78 7.90
C VAL A 34 -6.70 5.31 7.86
N LYS A 35 -7.54 5.96 8.67
CA LYS A 35 -7.64 7.43 8.71
C LYS A 35 -6.50 8.11 9.48
N SER A 36 -5.79 7.37 10.33
CA SER A 36 -4.74 7.92 11.18
C SER A 36 -3.66 6.88 11.48
N LEU A 37 -2.45 7.35 11.80
CA LEU A 37 -1.36 6.49 12.26
C LEU A 37 -1.69 5.82 13.60
N GLN A 38 -2.48 6.46 14.46
CA GLN A 38 -2.92 5.89 15.74
C GLN A 38 -3.80 4.64 15.55
N GLY A 39 -4.56 4.58 14.44
CA GLY A 39 -5.35 3.41 14.06
C GLY A 39 -4.54 2.31 13.37
N LEU A 40 -3.25 2.51 13.11
CA LEU A 40 -2.41 1.58 12.38
C LEU A 40 -1.50 0.79 13.31
N LEU A 41 -1.56 -0.54 13.25
CA LEU A 41 -0.60 -1.41 13.90
C LEU A 41 0.14 -2.25 12.85
N ILE A 42 1.48 -2.19 12.88
CA ILE A 42 2.33 -3.03 12.04
C ILE A 42 2.62 -4.33 12.79
N LEU A 43 2.24 -5.46 12.20
CA LEU A 43 2.28 -6.78 12.85
C LEU A 43 3.69 -7.23 13.26
N ARG A 44 4.70 -6.86 12.47
CA ARG A 44 6.11 -7.23 12.68
C ARG A 44 7.06 -6.25 11.99
N PRO A 45 8.35 -6.18 12.40
CA PRO A 45 9.35 -5.43 11.66
C PRO A 45 9.38 -5.82 10.18
N PHE A 46 9.56 -4.82 9.31
CA PHE A 46 9.61 -5.02 7.87
C PHE A 46 10.82 -4.28 7.28
N ALA A 47 11.34 -4.80 6.16
CA ALA A 47 12.40 -4.12 5.43
C ALA A 47 11.86 -2.83 4.80
N PHE A 48 12.60 -1.72 4.90
CA PHE A 48 12.20 -0.44 4.32
C PHE A 48 11.89 -0.54 2.81
N SER A 49 12.58 -1.44 2.11
CA SER A 49 12.34 -1.77 0.70
C SER A 49 10.91 -2.23 0.38
N LYS A 50 10.14 -2.68 1.39
CA LYS A 50 8.72 -3.04 1.22
C LYS A 50 7.83 -1.84 0.94
N ILE A 51 8.18 -0.66 1.44
CA ILE A 51 7.40 0.58 1.22
C ILE A 51 8.09 1.55 0.26
N SER A 52 9.37 1.34 -0.04
CA SER A 52 10.15 2.18 -0.95
C SER A 52 10.42 1.53 -2.30
N CYS A 53 9.68 0.46 -2.65
CA CYS A 53 9.87 -0.21 -3.93
C CYS A 53 9.23 0.57 -5.07
N ARG A 54 9.84 0.42 -6.26
CA ARG A 54 9.40 1.11 -7.47
C ARG A 54 8.05 0.58 -7.93
N ASN A 55 7.20 1.50 -8.41
CA ASN A 55 5.93 1.17 -9.05
C ASN A 55 6.11 0.20 -10.22
N SER A 56 5.05 -0.59 -10.45
CA SER A 56 4.96 -1.50 -11.60
C SER A 56 5.27 -0.75 -12.90
N GLN A 57 5.82 -1.47 -13.88
CA GLN A 57 6.17 -0.85 -15.16
C GLN A 57 4.96 -0.24 -15.85
N GLU A 58 3.83 -0.95 -15.80
CA GLU A 58 2.55 -0.49 -16.33
C GLU A 58 2.12 0.84 -15.69
N LEU A 59 2.09 0.91 -14.36
CA LEU A 59 1.72 2.15 -13.67
C LEU A 59 2.65 3.32 -14.02
N ARG A 60 3.96 3.08 -14.16
CA ARG A 60 4.90 4.13 -14.57
C ARG A 60 4.64 4.62 -15.99
N LEU A 61 4.39 3.71 -16.93
CA LEU A 61 4.06 4.08 -18.31
C LEU A 61 2.75 4.87 -18.37
N GLU A 62 1.76 4.52 -17.56
CA GLU A 62 0.50 5.26 -17.49
C GLU A 62 0.67 6.66 -16.87
N LEU A 63 1.46 6.79 -15.80
CA LEU A 63 1.80 8.10 -15.23
C LEU A 63 2.56 8.97 -16.24
N ASP A 64 3.57 8.41 -16.94
CA ASP A 64 4.31 9.11 -17.99
C ASP A 64 3.42 9.53 -19.18
N ARG A 65 2.33 8.78 -19.44
CA ARG A 65 1.33 9.12 -20.46
C ARG A 65 0.44 10.26 -20.00
N LEU A 66 0.00 10.25 -18.73
CA LEU A 66 -0.85 11.28 -18.14
C LEU A 66 -0.13 12.62 -18.03
N ASP A 67 1.17 12.63 -17.72
CA ASP A 67 1.97 13.87 -17.62
C ASP A 67 2.16 14.60 -18.96
N LYS A 68 1.85 13.94 -20.08
CA LYS A 68 1.97 14.51 -21.44
C LYS A 68 0.66 15.07 -22.00
N ILE A 69 -0.42 15.02 -21.20
CA ILE A 69 -1.75 15.56 -21.54
C ILE A 69 -1.89 16.93 -20.90
#